data_AF-A0A2M6IT56-F1
#
_entry.id   AF-A0A2M6IT56-F1
#
_cell.length_a   1.000
_cell.length_b   1.000
_cell.length_c   1.000
_cell.angle_alpha   90.00
_cell.angle_beta   90.00
_cell.angle_gamma   90.00
#
_symmetry.space_group_name_H-M   'P 1'
#
loop_
_entity.id
_entity.type
_entity.pdbx_description
1 polymer ?
#
loop_
_entity_poly.entity_id
_entity_poly.type
_entity_poly.pdbx_seq_one_letter_code
_entity_poly.pdbx_strand_id
1 'polypeptide(L)'
;MKIFFTTTYEGKENFGEYYLKLFQEIKSLGYEHLDNEAAVITYKEYVDKMSRGREEQVKNYHQKMNYIQKADICIIESSAHSLGNGFIVQKAL
;
A
#
# COMPACT_ATOMS: atom_id res chain seq x y z
N MET A 1 2.38 15.48 -8.62
CA MET A 1 3.38 14.49 -8.17
C MET A 1 2.66 13.19 -7.87
N LYS A 2 3.30 12.07 -8.18
CA LYS A 2 2.80 10.71 -8.03
C LYS A 2 3.23 10.15 -6.68
N ILE A 3 2.28 9.66 -5.91
CA ILE A 3 2.48 9.10 -4.58
C ILE A 3 2.19 7.62 -4.62
N PHE A 4 3.12 6.82 -4.10
CA PHE A 4 2.82 5.46 -3.70
C PHE A 4 2.57 5.43 -2.20
N PHE A 5 1.29 5.43 -1.81
CA PHE A 5 0.86 5.32 -0.43
C PHE A 5 0.52 3.87 -0.10
N THR A 6 1.13 3.33 0.95
CA THR A 6 0.89 1.96 1.39
C THR A 6 0.85 1.84 2.90
N THR A 7 0.14 0.81 3.35
CA THR A 7 -0.06 0.47 4.76
C THR A 7 -0.27 -1.04 4.85
N THR A 8 -0.22 -1.60 6.06
CA THR A 8 -0.58 -2.99 6.27
C THR A 8 -2.09 -3.17 6.34
N TYR A 9 -2.59 -4.14 5.58
CA TYR A 9 -4.02 -4.45 5.57
C TYR A 9 -4.51 -5.03 6.90
N GLU A 10 -3.62 -5.68 7.65
CA GLU A 10 -3.90 -6.22 9.00
C GLU A 10 -4.21 -5.11 10.00
N GLY A 11 -3.60 -3.92 9.85
CA GLY A 11 -3.85 -2.76 10.70
C GLY A 11 -5.19 -2.07 10.46
N LYS A 12 -5.93 -2.44 9.40
CA LYS A 12 -7.14 -1.71 8.97
C LYS A 12 -8.26 -1.73 10.01
N GLU A 13 -8.36 -2.78 10.82
CA GLU A 13 -9.36 -2.87 11.90
C GLU A 13 -9.18 -1.76 12.95
N ASN A 14 -7.93 -1.44 13.30
CA ASN A 14 -7.61 -0.45 14.34
C ASN A 14 -7.36 0.95 13.76
N PHE A 15 -6.85 1.04 12.52
CA PHE A 15 -6.32 2.29 11.97
C PHE A 15 -6.96 2.69 10.63
N GLY A 16 -7.96 1.94 10.14
CA GLY A 16 -8.55 2.15 8.82
C GLY A 16 -9.13 3.56 8.59
N GLU A 17 -9.69 4.19 9.63
CA GLU A 17 -10.16 5.58 9.55
C GLU A 17 -9.00 6.54 9.24
N TYR A 18 -7.85 6.36 9.89
CA TYR A 18 -6.67 7.19 9.66
C TYR A 18 -6.06 6.94 8.28
N TYR A 19 -6.07 5.69 7.80
CA TYR A 19 -5.59 5.36 6.46
C TYR A 19 -6.43 6.08 5.39
N LEU A 20 -7.75 6.11 5.57
CA LEU A 20 -8.65 6.83 4.68
C LEU A 20 -8.43 8.34 4.75
N LYS A 21 -8.25 8.91 5.95
CA LYS A 21 -7.94 10.33 6.13
C LYS A 21 -6.63 10.73 5.43
N LEU A 22 -5.57 9.95 5.60
CA LEU A 22 -4.29 10.16 4.93
C LEU A 22 -4.43 10.08 3.40
N PHE A 23 -5.15 9.06 2.91
CA PHE A 23 -5.42 8.92 1.48
C PHE A 23 -6.17 10.14 0.91
N GLN A 24 -7.20 10.62 1.61
CA GLN A 24 -7.97 11.79 1.21
C GLN A 24 -7.14 13.08 1.26
N GLU A 25 -6.28 13.23 2.28
CA GLU A 25 -5.42 14.40 2.42
C GLU A 25 -4.35 14.47 1.33
N ILE A 26 -3.72 13.35 0.99
CA ILE A 26 -2.78 13.28 -0.14
C ILE A 26 -3.48 13.73 -1.43
N LYS A 27 -4.74 13.33 -1.62
CA LYS A 27 -5.54 13.74 -2.78
C LYS A 27 -5.95 15.22 -2.72
N SER A 28 -6.31 15.75 -1.55
CA SER A 28 -6.71 17.17 -1.37
C SER A 28 -5.56 18.12 -1.67
N LEU A 29 -4.32 17.71 -1.38
CA LEU A 29 -3.09 18.43 -1.71
C LEU A 29 -2.76 18.43 -3.22
N GLY A 30 -3.55 17.76 -4.06
CA GLY A 30 -3.37 17.71 -5.51
C GLY A 30 -2.37 16.65 -6.00
N TYR A 31 -2.03 15.68 -5.14
CA TYR A 31 -1.17 14.56 -5.53
C TYR A 31 -1.98 13.41 -6.17
N GLU A 32 -1.33 12.67 -7.07
CA GLU A 32 -1.90 11.52 -7.76
C GLU A 32 -1.51 10.22 -7.04
N HIS A 33 -2.50 9.43 -6.62
CA HIS A 33 -2.26 8.10 -6.05
C HIS A 33 -1.99 7.07 -7.14
N LEU A 34 -0.85 6.38 -7.04
CA LEU A 34 -0.51 5.25 -7.91
C LEU A 34 -1.23 3.95 -7.53
N ASP A 35 -1.62 3.83 -6.26
CA ASP A 35 -2.27 2.67 -5.70
C ASP A 35 -3.40 3.11 -4.76
N ASN A 36 -4.55 2.45 -4.88
CA ASN A 36 -5.73 2.71 -4.06
C ASN A 36 -5.98 1.59 -3.04
N GLU A 37 -5.17 0.52 -3.05
CA GLU A 37 -5.38 -0.63 -2.15
C GLU A 37 -5.38 -0.20 -0.68
N ALA A 38 -4.51 0.73 -0.27
CA ALA A 38 -4.45 1.23 1.11
C ALA A 38 -5.78 1.79 1.64
N ALA A 39 -6.63 2.35 0.77
CA ALA A 39 -7.95 2.85 1.15
C ALA A 39 -9.03 1.76 1.03
N VAL A 40 -8.97 0.93 -0.01
CA VAL A 40 -10.12 0.12 -0.43
C VAL A 40 -10.03 -1.32 0.05
N ILE A 41 -8.88 -1.99 -0.09
CA ILE A 41 -8.78 -3.44 0.14
C ILE A 41 -8.87 -3.78 1.63
N THR A 42 -9.50 -4.89 1.95
CA THR A 42 -9.54 -5.48 3.29
C THR A 42 -8.44 -6.52 3.46
N TYR A 43 -8.10 -6.85 4.71
CA TYR A 43 -7.14 -7.92 5.01
C TYR A 43 -7.58 -9.26 4.42
N LYS A 44 -8.87 -9.60 4.55
CA LYS A 44 -9.42 -10.85 4.02
C LYS A 44 -9.26 -10.94 2.50
N GLU A 45 -9.61 -9.89 1.77
CA GLU A 45 -9.44 -9.86 0.30
C GLU A 45 -7.98 -10.00 -0.11
N TYR A 46 -7.06 -9.39 0.64
CA TYR A 46 -5.63 -9.53 0.39
C TYR A 46 -5.16 -10.98 0.61
N VAL A 47 -5.55 -11.61 1.72
CA VAL A 47 -5.23 -13.02 2.00
C VAL A 47 -5.80 -13.94 0.93
N ASP A 48 -7.06 -13.73 0.54
CA ASP A 48 -7.73 -14.49 -0.52
C ASP A 48 -7.07 -14.29 -1.89
N LYS A 49 -6.47 -13.12 -2.16
CA LYS A 49 -5.67 -12.87 -3.37
C LYS A 49 -4.34 -13.63 -3.32
N MET A 50 -3.64 -13.60 -2.18
CA MET A 50 -2.33 -14.23 -2.02
C MET A 50 -2.39 -15.76 -1.91
N SER A 51 -3.53 -16.32 -1.51
CA SER A 51 -3.74 -17.77 -1.42
C SER A 51 -3.95 -18.45 -2.78
N ARG A 52 -4.19 -17.69 -3.85
CA ARG A 52 -4.35 -18.19 -5.24
C ARG A 52 -3.06 -18.73 -5.86
N GLY A 53 -1.93 -18.62 -5.15
CA GLY A 53 -0.68 -19.26 -5.51
C GLY A 53 0.39 -18.29 -6.02
N ARG A 54 1.49 -18.87 -6.51
CA ARG A 54 2.74 -18.16 -6.80
C ARG A 54 2.56 -17.06 -7.85
N GLU A 55 1.74 -17.28 -8.86
CA GLU A 55 1.52 -16.33 -9.94
C GLU A 55 0.97 -14.99 -9.43
N GLU A 56 -0.09 -15.02 -8.60
CA GLU A 56 -0.68 -13.81 -8.01
C GLU A 56 0.30 -13.09 -7.05
N GLN A 57 1.12 -13.86 -6.32
CA GLN A 57 2.16 -13.28 -5.46
C GLN A 57 3.23 -12.55 -6.27
N VAL A 58 3.68 -13.15 -7.38
CA VAL A 58 4.67 -12.55 -8.29
C VAL A 58 4.10 -11.31 -8.98
N LYS A 59 2.84 -11.38 -9.42
CA LYS A 59 2.11 -10.24 -9.99
C LYS A 59 2.00 -9.09 -8.99
N ASN A 60 1.63 -9.38 -7.75
CA ASN A 60 1.58 -8.37 -6.67
C ASN A 60 2.96 -7.75 -6.44
N TYR A 61 4.02 -8.56 -6.38
CA TYR A 61 5.39 -8.07 -6.26
C TYR A 61 5.75 -7.10 -7.39
N HIS A 62 5.58 -7.50 -8.66
CA HIS A 62 5.91 -6.65 -9.80
C HIS A 62 5.07 -5.38 -9.84
N GLN A 63 3.79 -5.46 -9.47
CA GLN A 63 2.91 -4.30 -9.38
C GLN A 63 3.43 -3.28 -8.36
N LYS A 64 3.78 -3.73 -7.15
CA LYS A 64 4.32 -2.84 -6.10
C LYS A 64 5.68 -2.26 -6.50
N MET A 65 6.57 -3.05 -7.13
CA MET A 65 7.86 -2.52 -7.64
C MET A 65 7.65 -1.45 -8.70
N ASN A 66 6.69 -1.65 -9.61
CA ASN A 66 6.34 -0.66 -10.62
C ASN A 66 5.76 0.63 -9.99
N TYR A 67 5.04 0.54 -8.87
CA TYR A 67 4.58 1.73 -8.15
C TYR A 67 5.73 2.49 -7.49
N ILE A 68 6.65 1.79 -6.82
CA ILE A 68 7.85 2.42 -6.23
C ILE A 68 8.65 3.16 -7.32
N GLN A 69 8.90 2.52 -8.46
CA GLN A 69 9.66 3.13 -9.56
C GLN A 69 8.99 4.36 -10.20
N LYS A 70 7.66 4.44 -10.16
CA LYS A 70 6.89 5.54 -10.77
C LYS A 70 6.55 6.66 -9.79
N ALA A 71 6.74 6.44 -8.50
CA ALA A 71 6.42 7.40 -7.47
C ALA A 71 7.48 8.50 -7.43
N ASP A 72 7.03 9.75 -7.28
CA ASP A 72 7.91 10.84 -6.87
C ASP A 72 8.18 10.75 -5.36
N ILE A 73 7.21 10.26 -4.58
CA ILE A 73 7.33 10.05 -3.13
C ILE A 73 6.62 8.74 -2.73
N CYS A 74 7.29 7.92 -1.93
CA CYS A 74 6.68 6.77 -1.25
C CYS A 74 6.27 7.17 0.17
N ILE A 75 5.00 6.94 0.53
CA ILE A 75 4.49 7.16 1.88
C ILE A 75 4.11 5.79 2.46
N ILE A 76 4.78 5.40 3.53
CA ILE A 76 4.55 4.11 4.21
C ILE A 76 4.03 4.41 5.62
N GLU A 77 2.79 4.01 5.90
CA GLU A 77 2.22 4.05 7.24
C GLU A 77 2.63 2.78 8.01
N SER A 78 3.09 2.93 9.27
CA SER A 78 3.73 1.86 10.04
C SER A 78 3.24 1.73 11.49
N SER A 79 2.05 2.27 11.82
CA SER A 79 1.44 2.13 13.15
C SER A 79 1.09 0.69 13.50
N ALA A 80 0.95 -0.19 12.51
CA ALA A 80 0.81 -1.63 12.69
C ALA A 80 2.04 -2.38 12.11
N HIS A 81 2.42 -3.48 12.77
CA HIS A 81 3.54 -4.30 12.34
C HIS A 81 3.32 -4.86 10.93
N SER A 82 4.37 -4.83 10.11
CA SER A 82 4.31 -5.35 8.75
C SER A 82 5.69 -5.65 8.18
N LEU A 83 5.95 -6.93 7.95
CA LEU A 83 7.14 -7.38 7.23
C LEU A 83 7.16 -6.84 5.80
N GLY A 84 5.99 -6.81 5.15
CA GLY A 84 5.83 -6.29 3.78
C GLY A 84 6.19 -4.81 3.67
N ASN A 85 5.77 -3.98 4.63
CA ASN A 85 6.11 -2.56 4.64
C ASN A 85 7.61 -2.35 4.87
N GLY A 86 8.24 -3.15 5.75
CA GLY A 86 9.70 -3.13 5.92
C GLY A 86 10.44 -3.45 4.62
N PHE A 87 9.96 -4.42 3.85
CA PHE A 87 10.49 -4.72 2.52
C PHE A 87 10.26 -3.56 1.54
N ILE A 88 9.10 -2.91 1.55
CA ILE A 88 8.81 -1.76 0.68
C ILE A 88 9.75 -0.59 0.99
N VAL A 89 9.97 -0.27 2.27
CA VAL A 89 10.93 0.77 2.67
C VAL A 89 12.32 0.46 2.12
N GLN A 90 12.77 -0.79 2.25
CA GLN A 90 14.07 -1.24 1.73
C GLN A 90 14.18 -1.13 0.19
N LYS A 91 13.06 -1.17 -0.54
CA LYS A 91 13.04 -1.03 -2.01
C LYS A 91 12.83 0.40 -2.48
N ALA A 92 12.34 1.28 -1.61
CA ALA A 92 12.13 2.69 -1.91
C ALA A 92 13.38 3.56 -1.66
N LEU A 93 14.35 3.05 -0.88
CA LEU A 93 15.67 3.64 -0.64
C LEU A 93 16.71 3.11 -1.65
#